data_AF-R9PB15-F1
#
_entry.id   AF-R9PB15-F1
#
_cell.length_a   1.000
_cell.length_b   1.000
_cell.length_c   1.000
_cell.angle_alpha   90.00
_cell.angle_beta   90.00
_cell.angle_gamma   90.00
#
_symmetry.space_group_name_H-M   'P 1'
#
loop_
_entity.id
_entity.type
_entity.pdbx_description
1 polymer ?
#
loop_
_entity_poly.entity_id
_entity_poly.type
_entity_poly.pdbx_seq_one_letter_code
_entity_poly.pdbx_strand_id
1 'polypeptide(L)'
;MSFTARSCRRCVRDLAPPARRRLHSTTTAAFTSTPSTSSTTSPPRLRFAPSPTGYLHLGGLRTALFNHLFARSLGGKWILRIEDTDQTRLVPGSVAALQETLAWANLHYDEGPSAGGSHGPYIQSERLDLYRHYAEKLISEGKAYRDFRAEVVASTDSANFTKQVPLRDTYIAPDESEAKHLISLNKPYVVRLRAPTTSLDHTDLVYGSIHFPSDPLRHGTEDPILLKSNLWPTYHLASVVDDHLMGITHVLRGEEWLPSLPKHLWLYQALGFRPPEFAHLPLLVNADGSKLSKRSGDVRVESYRDKGIEAEALCNFVGLMGYNNLRYHEGKRREEEVDGAGLDVLTMGEMVKGFRIEDVNRSRASVDLSKLYYLNARHLGLKLGEAEGRKQVVSRIRGRLEEAFPEAKQRFKDDAEVAKVVELTRGTCATLFDVPQSAIPLFRRPSWTPHPPPDTLSLFRHSKLIHTHFTRALSTAHQEFSALPPSNWTHDSIHAVIASLPRLLSNASIPPNDSNAPKTKIKKAAILAPLRFAISACERGAPLADLFLFLGRDESLERLRAALDAVEAGSLSLD
;
A
#
# COMPACT_ATOMS: atom_id res chain seq x y z
N MET A 1 11.09 5.71 59.64
CA MET A 1 10.38 5.54 60.93
C MET A 1 9.59 6.84 61.17
N SER A 2 8.28 6.88 61.39
CA SER A 2 7.28 5.81 61.46
C SER A 2 5.86 6.33 61.14
N PHE A 3 4.98 5.44 60.65
CA PHE A 3 3.50 5.50 60.57
C PHE A 3 2.73 6.71 59.97
N THR A 4 2.34 6.51 58.71
CA THR A 4 0.98 6.62 58.14
C THR A 4 -0.20 7.20 58.96
N ALA A 5 -1.03 8.01 58.28
CA ALA A 5 -2.49 7.81 58.23
C ALA A 5 -3.09 8.33 56.90
N ARG A 6 -4.10 7.64 56.36
CA ARG A 6 -4.92 8.02 55.18
C ARG A 6 -6.39 7.93 55.55
N SER A 7 -7.26 8.46 54.68
CA SER A 7 -8.75 8.42 54.71
C SER A 7 -9.39 9.63 55.44
N CYS A 8 -10.57 10.14 55.06
CA CYS A 8 -11.59 9.62 54.14
C CYS A 8 -12.28 10.72 53.30
N ARG A 9 -13.01 10.31 52.24
CA ARG A 9 -13.84 11.16 51.37
C ARG A 9 -15.24 11.37 51.96
N ARG A 10 -15.67 12.63 52.15
CA ARG A 10 -17.02 13.17 51.85
C ARG A 10 -17.24 14.49 52.60
N CYS A 11 -17.29 15.60 51.86
CA CYS A 11 -18.34 16.61 51.99
C CYS A 11 -18.46 17.29 50.63
N VAL A 12 -19.70 17.46 50.19
CA VAL A 12 -20.10 17.90 48.84
C VAL A 12 -21.19 18.96 49.06
N ARG A 13 -21.23 19.99 48.21
CA ARG A 13 -22.26 21.06 48.15
C ARG A 13 -22.23 22.05 49.34
N ASP A 14 -22.67 23.31 49.20
CA ASP A 14 -23.23 24.05 48.05
C ASP A 14 -22.93 25.56 48.20
N LEU A 15 -23.46 26.39 47.28
CA LEU A 15 -23.66 27.86 47.36
C LEU A 15 -22.59 28.79 46.74
N ALA A 16 -23.03 29.45 45.66
CA ALA A 16 -22.63 30.77 45.16
C ALA A 16 -23.95 31.60 45.04
N PRO A 17 -23.98 32.91 44.66
CA PRO A 17 -22.93 33.84 44.19
C PRO A 17 -22.85 35.04 45.22
N PRO A 18 -22.72 36.36 44.93
CA PRO A 18 -22.48 37.08 43.67
C PRO A 18 -21.51 38.31 43.70
N ALA A 19 -21.30 38.84 42.48
CA ALA A 19 -21.08 40.25 42.12
C ALA A 19 -19.91 41.05 42.73
N ARG A 20 -18.85 41.24 41.91
CA ARG A 20 -18.26 42.57 41.71
C ARG A 20 -18.09 42.89 40.22
N ARG A 21 -18.71 43.99 39.78
CA ARG A 21 -18.44 44.63 38.49
C ARG A 21 -16.97 45.09 38.44
N ARG A 22 -16.30 44.85 37.32
CA ARG A 22 -15.30 45.78 36.77
C ARG A 22 -15.59 45.99 35.29
N LEU A 23 -15.81 47.25 34.93
CA LEU A 23 -15.92 47.70 33.55
C LEU A 23 -14.51 47.93 33.02
N HIS A 24 -14.10 47.23 31.97
CA HIS A 24 -13.07 47.71 31.06
C HIS A 24 -13.57 47.60 29.63
N SER A 25 -13.49 48.74 28.94
CA SER A 25 -13.86 48.92 27.55
C SER A 25 -12.58 48.97 26.73
N THR A 26 -12.41 48.04 25.80
CA THR A 26 -11.57 48.25 24.62
C THR A 26 -12.18 47.56 23.42
N THR A 27 -12.33 48.33 22.35
CA THR A 27 -12.98 47.98 21.10
C THR A 27 -12.26 46.85 20.36
N THR A 28 -12.97 45.77 20.03
CA THR A 28 -12.55 44.82 19.01
C THR A 28 -13.66 44.73 17.96
N ALA A 29 -13.42 45.31 16.79
CA ALA A 29 -14.35 45.24 15.66
C ALA A 29 -14.30 43.84 15.04
N ALA A 30 -15.15 42.93 15.54
CA ALA A 30 -15.35 41.63 14.94
C ALA A 30 -16.09 41.79 13.60
N PHE A 31 -15.37 41.65 12.48
CA PHE A 31 -15.97 41.50 11.15
C PHE A 31 -16.70 40.14 11.09
N THR A 32 -17.95 40.11 11.50
CA THR A 32 -18.84 38.96 11.30
C THR A 32 -19.35 38.98 9.86
N SER A 33 -18.52 38.52 8.93
CA SER A 33 -18.97 38.14 7.60
C SER A 33 -19.75 36.83 7.70
N THR A 34 -21.08 36.92 7.66
CA THR A 34 -21.96 35.77 7.41
C THR A 34 -21.53 35.09 6.11
N PRO A 35 -21.38 33.75 6.05
CA PRO A 35 -21.03 33.08 4.80
C PRO A 35 -22.22 33.17 3.84
N SER A 36 -22.05 33.94 2.76
CA SER A 36 -23.02 34.00 1.67
C SER A 36 -23.07 32.65 0.95
N THR A 37 -24.24 32.00 1.00
CA THR A 37 -24.47 30.65 0.48
C THR A 37 -24.63 30.65 -1.05
N SER A 38 -23.62 31.11 -1.78
CA SER A 38 -23.56 31.04 -3.25
C SER A 38 -22.12 31.09 -3.76
N SER A 39 -21.35 30.04 -3.50
CA SER A 39 -20.17 29.74 -4.31
C SER A 39 -20.44 28.49 -5.14
N THR A 40 -20.52 28.66 -6.47
CA THR A 40 -20.33 27.57 -7.42
C THR A 40 -18.84 27.23 -7.39
N THR A 41 -18.41 26.52 -6.34
CA THR A 41 -17.03 26.04 -6.22
C THR A 41 -16.75 25.10 -7.37
N SER A 42 -15.76 25.45 -8.21
CA SER A 42 -15.24 24.54 -9.22
C SER A 42 -14.89 23.19 -8.58
N PRO A 43 -15.20 22.05 -9.24
CA PRO A 43 -14.99 20.73 -8.65
C PRO A 43 -13.53 20.56 -8.22
N PRO A 44 -13.23 19.94 -7.06
CA PRO A 44 -11.87 19.83 -6.55
C PRO A 44 -10.89 19.21 -7.56
N ARG A 45 -9.65 19.70 -7.57
CA ARG A 45 -8.61 19.29 -8.53
C ARG A 45 -7.34 18.92 -7.77
N LEU A 46 -6.90 17.68 -7.95
CA LEU A 46 -5.71 17.11 -7.33
C LEU A 46 -4.74 16.65 -8.40
N ARG A 47 -3.44 16.55 -8.07
CA ARG A 47 -2.44 16.07 -9.02
C ARG A 47 -1.43 15.10 -8.42
N PHE A 48 -1.12 14.06 -9.18
CA PHE A 48 0.12 13.32 -9.02
C PHE A 48 1.18 13.91 -9.94
N ALA A 49 2.28 14.39 -9.36
CA ALA A 49 3.33 15.14 -10.06
C ALA A 49 4.72 14.50 -9.84
N PRO A 50 5.01 13.33 -10.45
CA PRO A 50 6.31 12.67 -10.33
C PRO A 50 7.37 13.25 -11.27
N SER A 51 8.61 13.33 -10.80
CA SER A 51 9.78 13.52 -11.66
C SER A 51 10.25 12.17 -12.22
N PRO A 52 10.46 12.01 -13.55
CA PRO A 52 10.85 10.76 -14.21
C PRO A 52 12.33 10.41 -14.01
N THR A 53 12.75 10.34 -12.74
CA THR A 53 14.11 10.06 -12.26
C THR A 53 14.32 8.61 -11.81
N GLY A 54 13.48 7.71 -12.36
CA GLY A 54 13.36 6.31 -11.96
C GLY A 54 11.93 5.81 -12.13
N TYR A 55 11.75 4.53 -11.85
CA TYR A 55 10.48 3.81 -11.96
C TYR A 55 9.63 4.01 -10.70
N LEU A 56 8.33 3.71 -10.78
CA LEU A 56 7.41 3.90 -9.66
C LEU A 56 7.74 2.94 -8.52
N HIS A 57 7.88 3.47 -7.31
CA HIS A 57 8.07 2.73 -6.06
C HIS A 57 6.82 2.84 -5.18
N LEU A 58 6.70 2.00 -4.15
CA LEU A 58 5.49 1.93 -3.29
C LEU A 58 5.07 3.28 -2.70
N GLY A 59 6.01 4.11 -2.24
CA GLY A 59 5.70 5.45 -1.72
C GLY A 59 5.12 6.40 -2.77
N GLY A 60 5.59 6.29 -4.02
CA GLY A 60 5.01 6.98 -5.17
C GLY A 60 3.61 6.46 -5.50
N LEU A 61 3.44 5.14 -5.56
CA LEU A 61 2.13 4.50 -5.79
C LEU A 61 1.10 4.90 -4.73
N ARG A 62 1.48 4.91 -3.45
CA ARG A 62 0.61 5.39 -2.37
C ARG A 62 0.22 6.85 -2.54
N THR A 63 1.16 7.70 -2.94
CA THR A 63 0.88 9.14 -3.19
C THR A 63 -0.08 9.32 -4.36
N ALA A 64 0.10 8.54 -5.44
CA ALA A 64 -0.84 8.49 -6.56
C ALA A 64 -2.23 8.00 -6.11
N LEU A 65 -2.29 6.89 -5.38
CA LEU A 65 -3.52 6.32 -4.81
C LEU A 65 -4.26 7.33 -3.92
N PHE A 66 -3.60 7.99 -2.97
CA PHE A 66 -4.27 8.91 -2.05
C PHE A 66 -4.82 10.15 -2.79
N ASN A 67 -4.10 10.66 -3.80
CA ASN A 67 -4.63 11.72 -4.68
C ASN A 67 -5.83 11.22 -5.48
N HIS A 68 -5.79 10.00 -6.02
CA HIS A 68 -6.91 9.39 -6.74
C HIS A 68 -8.13 9.21 -5.82
N LEU A 69 -7.96 8.57 -4.66
CA LEU A 69 -9.03 8.31 -3.70
C LEU A 69 -9.69 9.60 -3.23
N PHE A 70 -8.91 10.63 -2.86
CA PHE A 70 -9.46 11.90 -2.39
C PHE A 70 -10.13 12.71 -3.51
N ALA A 71 -9.58 12.69 -4.72
CA ALA A 71 -10.23 13.30 -5.87
C ALA A 71 -11.58 12.63 -6.15
N ARG A 72 -11.65 11.29 -6.13
CA ARG A 72 -12.88 10.55 -6.39
C ARG A 72 -13.89 10.67 -5.24
N SER A 73 -13.47 10.70 -3.98
CA SER A 73 -14.39 10.87 -2.83
C SER A 73 -15.02 12.27 -2.79
N LEU A 74 -14.32 13.29 -3.30
CA LEU A 74 -14.83 14.64 -3.49
C LEU A 74 -15.59 14.88 -4.81
N GLY A 75 -15.74 13.87 -5.68
CA GLY A 75 -16.33 14.06 -7.03
C GLY A 75 -15.50 14.94 -7.96
N GLY A 76 -14.22 15.12 -7.66
CA GLY A 76 -13.27 15.98 -8.35
C GLY A 76 -12.47 15.32 -9.48
N LYS A 77 -11.47 16.06 -9.95
CA LYS A 77 -10.54 15.67 -11.02
C LYS A 77 -9.17 15.32 -10.47
N TRP A 78 -8.56 14.28 -11.02
CA TRP A 78 -7.18 13.88 -10.72
C TRP A 78 -6.30 13.98 -11.97
N ILE A 79 -5.19 14.70 -11.84
CA ILE A 79 -4.32 15.10 -12.96
C ILE A 79 -2.96 14.41 -12.82
N LEU A 80 -2.38 13.95 -13.94
CA LEU A 80 -0.98 13.56 -14.02
C LEU A 80 -0.16 14.70 -14.64
N ARG A 81 0.90 15.15 -13.94
CA ARG A 81 1.89 16.12 -14.47
C ARG A 81 3.29 15.52 -14.39
N ILE A 82 4.08 15.61 -15.45
CA ILE A 82 5.46 15.10 -15.47
C ILE A 82 6.43 16.24 -15.14
N GLU A 83 7.14 16.11 -14.03
CA GLU A 83 8.08 17.13 -13.53
C GLU A 83 9.52 16.81 -13.91
N ASP A 84 9.83 16.94 -15.21
CA ASP A 84 11.09 16.61 -15.86
C ASP A 84 12.09 17.78 -15.94
N THR A 85 11.98 18.76 -15.05
CA THR A 85 12.81 19.99 -15.05
C THR A 85 14.29 19.74 -14.70
N ASP A 86 14.63 18.57 -14.16
CA ASP A 86 16.00 18.08 -13.98
C ASP A 86 16.38 17.06 -15.06
N GLN A 87 16.80 17.60 -16.21
CA GLN A 87 17.23 16.85 -17.38
C GLN A 87 18.40 15.89 -17.11
N THR A 88 19.23 16.14 -16.09
CA THR A 88 20.42 15.32 -15.79
C THR A 88 20.09 13.99 -15.14
N ARG A 89 18.88 13.85 -14.58
CA ARG A 89 18.45 12.69 -13.80
C ARG A 89 17.36 11.87 -14.49
N LEU A 90 16.98 12.22 -15.72
CA LEU A 90 15.93 11.52 -16.46
C LEU A 90 16.31 10.06 -16.73
N VAL A 91 15.34 9.17 -16.57
CA VAL A 91 15.48 7.77 -16.95
C VAL A 91 14.61 7.52 -18.18
N PRO A 92 15.21 7.24 -19.36
CA PRO A 92 14.44 6.93 -20.58
C PRO A 92 13.41 5.82 -20.34
N GLY A 93 12.23 5.96 -20.96
CA GLY A 93 11.12 5.02 -20.80
C GLY A 93 10.35 5.12 -19.47
N SER A 94 10.86 5.81 -18.44
CA SER A 94 10.21 5.84 -17.12
C SER A 94 8.83 6.52 -17.11
N VAL A 95 8.56 7.48 -18.01
CA VAL A 95 7.23 8.10 -18.18
C VAL A 95 6.21 7.10 -18.71
N ALA A 96 6.57 6.31 -19.73
CA ALA A 96 5.70 5.28 -20.29
C ALA A 96 5.44 4.16 -19.26
N ALA A 97 6.50 3.64 -18.63
CA ALA A 97 6.39 2.63 -17.58
C ALA A 97 5.55 3.11 -16.38
N LEU A 98 5.64 4.40 -16.01
CA LEU A 98 4.77 5.03 -15.02
C LEU A 98 3.30 5.01 -15.47
N GLN A 99 2.98 5.42 -16.70
CA GLN A 99 1.61 5.46 -17.21
C GLN A 99 1.00 4.05 -17.30
N GLU A 100 1.77 3.07 -17.79
CA GLU A 100 1.40 1.65 -17.79
C GLU A 100 1.17 1.12 -16.37
N THR A 101 2.01 1.50 -15.41
CA THR A 101 1.88 1.08 -14.01
C THR A 101 0.64 1.67 -13.34
N LEU A 102 0.31 2.94 -13.61
CA LEU A 102 -0.92 3.57 -13.12
C LEU A 102 -2.16 2.92 -13.75
N ALA A 103 -2.13 2.61 -15.04
CA ALA A 103 -3.20 1.89 -15.72
C ALA A 103 -3.39 0.46 -15.16
N TRP A 104 -2.30 -0.28 -14.95
CA TRP A 104 -2.32 -1.60 -14.29
C TRP A 104 -2.87 -1.52 -12.87
N ALA A 105 -2.54 -0.47 -12.11
CA ALA A 105 -3.05 -0.22 -10.77
C ALA A 105 -4.54 0.23 -10.73
N ASN A 106 -5.23 0.28 -11.87
CA ASN A 106 -6.58 0.85 -12.04
C ASN A 106 -6.69 2.32 -11.59
N LEU A 107 -5.57 3.06 -11.61
CA LEU A 107 -5.49 4.47 -11.25
C LEU A 107 -5.58 5.34 -12.50
N HIS A 108 -6.81 5.62 -12.93
CA HIS A 108 -7.10 6.49 -14.08
C HIS A 108 -7.19 7.97 -13.69
N TYR A 109 -6.31 8.78 -14.26
CA TYR A 109 -6.34 10.26 -14.21
C TYR A 109 -7.25 10.82 -15.31
N ASP A 110 -7.86 11.98 -15.05
CA ASP A 110 -8.77 12.68 -15.96
C ASP A 110 -8.05 13.57 -16.98
N GLU A 111 -6.86 14.07 -16.62
CA GLU A 111 -6.04 15.00 -17.41
C GLU A 111 -4.57 14.61 -17.26
N GLY A 112 -3.76 14.75 -18.31
CA GLY A 112 -2.35 14.38 -18.29
C GLY A 112 -1.76 14.13 -19.68
N PRO A 113 -0.49 13.70 -19.79
CA PRO A 113 0.24 13.63 -21.06
C PRO A 113 -0.46 12.84 -22.17
N SER A 114 -1.07 11.69 -21.85
CA SER A 114 -1.83 10.88 -22.83
C SER A 114 -3.34 11.08 -22.79
N ALA A 115 -3.88 11.71 -21.73
CA ALA A 115 -5.32 11.98 -21.60
C ALA A 115 -5.71 13.34 -22.20
N GLY A 116 -4.74 14.23 -22.43
CA GLY A 116 -4.99 15.63 -22.76
C GLY A 116 -5.61 16.39 -21.59
N GLY A 117 -6.41 17.40 -21.92
CA GLY A 117 -7.09 18.27 -20.95
C GLY A 117 -6.89 19.76 -21.25
N SER A 118 -7.68 20.61 -20.61
CA SER A 118 -7.75 22.05 -20.92
C SER A 118 -6.58 22.90 -20.42
N HIS A 119 -5.63 22.30 -19.67
CA HIS A 119 -4.50 23.01 -19.05
C HIS A 119 -3.14 22.53 -19.56
N GLY A 120 -3.14 21.77 -20.66
CA GLY A 120 -1.93 21.25 -21.29
C GLY A 120 -0.97 22.33 -21.79
N PRO A 121 0.29 21.98 -22.11
CA PRO A 121 0.86 20.63 -22.00
C PRO A 121 1.03 20.17 -20.54
N TYR A 122 1.10 18.86 -20.30
CA TYR A 122 1.20 18.28 -18.95
C TYR A 122 2.63 17.79 -18.60
N ILE A 123 3.62 18.22 -19.37
CA ILE A 123 5.05 17.94 -19.21
C ILE A 123 5.75 19.29 -19.02
N GLN A 124 6.63 19.42 -18.02
CA GLN A 124 7.21 20.72 -17.67
C GLN A 124 8.28 21.21 -18.66
N SER A 125 9.03 20.32 -19.31
CA SER A 125 9.95 20.68 -20.41
C SER A 125 9.24 21.33 -21.62
N GLU A 126 7.94 21.10 -21.79
CA GLU A 126 7.13 21.70 -22.86
C GLU A 126 6.54 23.07 -22.48
N ARG A 127 6.85 23.58 -21.27
CA ARG A 127 6.26 24.79 -20.67
C ARG A 127 7.30 25.87 -20.33
N LEU A 128 8.51 25.80 -20.88
CA LEU A 128 9.64 26.65 -20.45
C LEU A 128 9.36 28.16 -20.54
N ASP A 129 8.70 28.62 -21.61
CA ASP A 129 8.41 30.05 -21.79
C ASP A 129 7.40 30.60 -20.77
N LEU A 130 6.49 29.75 -20.29
CA LEU A 130 5.56 30.09 -19.21
C LEU A 130 6.33 30.44 -17.92
N TYR A 131 7.30 29.60 -17.54
CA TYR A 131 8.09 29.84 -16.33
C TYR A 131 9.03 31.03 -16.48
N ARG A 132 9.62 31.23 -17.67
CA ARG A 132 10.40 32.43 -18.00
C ARG A 132 9.56 33.69 -17.84
N HIS A 133 8.33 33.70 -18.36
CA HIS A 133 7.39 34.81 -18.20
C HIS A 133 7.10 35.13 -16.73
N TYR A 134 6.83 34.14 -15.88
CA TYR A 134 6.60 34.39 -14.45
C TYR A 134 7.84 34.82 -13.68
N ALA A 135 9.02 34.31 -14.03
CA ALA A 135 10.28 34.77 -13.45
C ALA A 135 10.55 36.23 -13.81
N GLU A 136 10.35 36.62 -15.08
CA GLU A 136 10.52 38.00 -15.54
C GLU A 136 9.48 38.94 -14.92
N LYS A 137 8.22 38.50 -14.79
CA LYS A 137 7.17 39.23 -14.05
C LYS A 137 7.65 39.53 -12.62
N LEU A 138 8.15 38.53 -11.89
CA LEU A 138 8.64 38.72 -10.52
C LEU A 138 9.85 39.66 -10.45
N ILE A 139 10.74 39.66 -11.45
CA ILE A 139 11.85 40.62 -11.54
C ILE A 139 11.30 42.04 -11.75
N SER A 140 10.38 42.23 -12.70
CA SER A 140 9.78 43.54 -13.01
C SER A 140 8.99 44.14 -11.84
N GLU A 141 8.39 43.30 -10.99
CA GLU A 141 7.70 43.70 -9.76
C GLU A 141 8.66 43.86 -8.56
N GLY A 142 9.97 43.72 -8.74
CA GLY A 142 10.99 43.82 -7.71
C GLY A 142 11.04 42.65 -6.71
N LYS A 143 10.20 41.62 -6.91
CA LYS A 143 10.03 40.44 -6.05
C LYS A 143 11.04 39.33 -6.31
N ALA A 144 11.74 39.39 -7.44
CA ALA A 144 12.87 38.52 -7.76
C ALA A 144 14.07 39.35 -8.28
N TYR A 145 15.23 38.73 -8.43
CA TYR A 145 16.43 39.36 -8.99
C TYR A 145 17.31 38.34 -9.72
N ARG A 146 18.15 38.85 -10.63
CA ARG A 146 19.21 38.07 -11.29
C ARG A 146 20.45 38.07 -10.40
N ASP A 147 21.01 36.90 -10.15
CA ASP A 147 22.20 36.67 -9.33
C ASP A 147 23.31 36.10 -10.22
N PHE A 148 24.35 36.91 -10.45
CA PHE A 148 25.48 36.61 -11.33
C PHE A 148 26.69 36.02 -10.58
N ARG A 149 26.53 35.66 -9.30
CA ARG A 149 27.55 34.87 -8.59
C ARG A 149 27.59 33.48 -9.24
N ALA A 150 28.79 32.91 -9.34
CA ALA A 150 28.96 31.54 -9.82
C ALA A 150 28.05 30.59 -9.02
N GLU A 151 27.38 29.65 -9.70
CA GLU A 151 26.63 28.60 -9.02
C GLU A 151 27.61 27.83 -8.11
N VAL A 152 27.54 28.09 -6.80
CA VAL A 152 28.18 27.23 -5.81
C VAL A 152 27.38 25.94 -5.80
N VAL A 153 27.80 25.02 -6.66
CA VAL A 153 27.22 23.67 -6.76
C VAL A 153 27.34 23.05 -5.37
N ALA A 154 26.19 22.89 -4.70
CA ALA A 154 26.12 22.15 -3.46
C ALA A 154 26.46 20.69 -3.78
N SER A 155 27.71 20.30 -3.52
CA SER A 155 28.17 18.92 -3.72
C SER A 155 27.34 17.98 -2.85
N THR A 156 26.94 16.85 -3.42
CA THR A 156 26.02 15.89 -2.78
C THR A 156 26.63 15.07 -1.64
N ASP A 157 27.88 15.34 -1.26
CA ASP A 157 28.59 14.65 -0.18
C ASP A 157 28.51 15.42 1.14
N SER A 158 27.33 15.36 1.77
CA SER A 158 27.07 15.98 3.07
C SER A 158 27.74 15.21 4.22
N ALA A 159 29.01 15.54 4.51
CA ALA A 159 29.70 15.08 5.72
C ALA A 159 30.36 16.20 6.54
N ASN A 160 30.58 17.40 5.96
CA ASN A 160 31.18 18.53 6.67
C ASN A 160 30.43 19.84 6.42
N PHE A 161 29.87 20.44 7.47
CA PHE A 161 29.33 21.79 7.46
C PHE A 161 30.45 22.82 7.24
N THR A 162 30.66 23.25 6.00
CA THR A 162 31.35 24.52 5.73
C THR A 162 30.34 25.66 5.87
N LYS A 163 30.66 26.64 6.72
CA LYS A 163 29.79 27.80 7.01
C LYS A 163 29.45 28.55 5.73
N GLN A 164 28.21 28.42 5.24
CA GLN A 164 27.74 29.23 4.12
C GLN A 164 27.59 30.68 4.57
N VAL A 165 28.25 31.59 3.84
CA VAL A 165 28.19 33.03 4.11
C VAL A 165 26.77 33.54 3.85
N PRO A 166 26.19 34.37 4.74
CA PRO A 166 24.86 34.97 4.56
C PRO A 166 24.62 35.73 3.23
N LEU A 167 24.24 35.01 2.16
CA LEU A 167 24.01 35.47 0.76
C LEU A 167 23.23 36.77 0.48
N ARG A 168 22.35 37.28 1.36
CA ARG A 168 21.37 38.36 1.07
C ARG A 168 21.84 39.75 1.49
N ASP A 169 22.40 39.89 2.70
CA ASP A 169 22.74 41.20 3.27
C ASP A 169 24.05 41.79 2.70
N THR A 170 24.83 40.97 1.99
CA THR A 170 26.12 41.35 1.38
C THR A 170 26.10 41.37 -0.15
N TYR A 171 24.97 41.02 -0.78
CA TYR A 171 24.84 40.99 -2.25
C TYR A 171 23.83 42.02 -2.74
N ILE A 172 24.35 43.09 -3.31
CA ILE A 172 23.57 44.03 -4.10
C ILE A 172 23.41 43.40 -5.49
N ALA A 173 22.18 43.03 -5.83
CA ALA A 173 21.88 42.56 -7.18
C ALA A 173 22.04 43.72 -8.17
N PRO A 174 22.60 43.48 -9.37
CA PRO A 174 22.76 44.51 -10.39
C PRO A 174 21.41 45.10 -10.80
N ASP A 175 21.42 46.38 -11.17
CA ASP A 175 20.24 47.01 -11.77
C ASP A 175 19.95 46.45 -13.18
N GLU A 176 18.84 46.86 -13.78
CA GLU A 176 18.41 46.34 -15.09
C GLU A 176 19.38 46.72 -16.24
N SER A 177 20.16 47.80 -16.10
CA SER A 177 21.18 48.22 -17.08
C SER A 177 22.46 47.39 -16.91
N GLU A 178 22.95 47.24 -15.68
CA GLU A 178 24.10 46.40 -15.36
C GLU A 178 23.81 44.93 -15.67
N ALA A 179 22.63 44.42 -15.34
CA ALA A 179 22.21 43.06 -15.67
C ALA A 179 22.21 42.82 -17.18
N LYS A 180 21.68 43.76 -17.99
CA LYS A 180 21.75 43.69 -19.47
C LYS A 180 23.19 43.68 -19.97
N HIS A 181 24.08 44.49 -19.37
CA HIS A 181 25.50 44.48 -19.73
C HIS A 181 26.16 43.13 -19.39
N LEU A 182 25.96 42.59 -18.19
CA LEU A 182 26.50 41.29 -17.78
C LEU A 182 25.96 40.13 -18.66
N ILE A 183 24.69 40.18 -19.06
CA ILE A 183 24.10 39.24 -20.02
C ILE A 183 24.75 39.38 -21.41
N SER A 184 25.00 40.61 -21.89
CA SER A 184 25.70 40.84 -23.17
C SER A 184 27.14 40.30 -23.20
N LEU A 185 27.75 40.16 -22.01
CA LEU A 185 29.06 39.51 -21.82
C LEU A 185 28.96 37.98 -21.64
N ASN A 186 27.80 37.37 -21.89
CA ASN A 186 27.51 35.95 -21.66
C ASN A 186 27.80 35.48 -20.21
N LYS A 187 27.68 36.34 -19.20
CA LYS A 187 27.84 35.90 -17.81
C LYS A 187 26.63 35.06 -17.38
N PRO A 188 26.82 33.83 -16.86
CA PRO A 188 25.72 33.03 -16.35
C PRO A 188 25.12 33.69 -15.10
N TYR A 189 23.80 33.55 -14.94
CA TYR A 189 23.06 34.05 -13.80
C TYR A 189 21.90 33.12 -13.45
N VAL A 190 21.52 33.09 -12.18
CA VAL A 190 20.26 32.46 -11.73
C VAL A 190 19.23 33.51 -11.39
N VAL A 191 17.94 33.18 -11.41
CA VAL A 191 16.88 34.07 -10.88
C VAL A 191 16.51 33.61 -9.49
N ARG A 192 16.51 34.50 -8.50
CA ARG A 192 16.12 34.21 -7.11
C ARG A 192 14.88 34.99 -6.69
N LEU A 193 14.00 34.36 -5.92
CA LEU A 193 12.90 35.05 -5.22
C LEU A 193 13.46 35.83 -4.02
N ARG A 194 13.04 37.08 -3.82
CA ARG A 194 13.25 37.80 -2.55
C ARG A 194 12.27 37.25 -1.52
N ALA A 195 12.72 36.32 -0.67
CA ALA A 195 11.85 35.72 0.33
C ALA A 195 11.44 36.75 1.41
N PRO A 196 10.24 36.69 1.99
CA PRO A 196 9.95 37.38 3.25
C PRO A 196 10.85 36.88 4.39
N THR A 197 11.18 37.75 5.35
CA THR A 197 11.87 37.38 6.60
C THR A 197 10.91 37.19 7.79
N THR A 198 9.60 37.33 7.54
CA THR A 198 8.54 37.15 8.54
C THR A 198 8.26 35.68 8.81
N SER A 199 7.74 35.37 10.00
CA SER A 199 7.18 34.06 10.30
C SER A 199 5.99 33.76 9.40
N LEU A 200 5.66 32.48 9.26
CA LEU A 200 4.56 32.00 8.45
C LEU A 200 3.85 30.85 9.18
N ASP A 201 2.58 31.04 9.49
CA ASP A 201 1.70 29.99 9.98
C ASP A 201 0.91 29.38 8.83
N HIS A 202 0.77 28.04 8.83
CA HIS A 202 -0.06 27.32 7.86
C HIS A 202 -0.72 26.10 8.51
N THR A 203 -1.93 25.77 8.08
CA THR A 203 -2.62 24.55 8.53
C THR A 203 -2.56 23.50 7.43
N ASP A 204 -1.76 22.46 7.65
CA ASP A 204 -1.73 21.26 6.82
C ASP A 204 -2.87 20.30 7.22
N LEU A 205 -3.52 19.67 6.24
CA LEU A 205 -4.68 18.80 6.46
C LEU A 205 -4.35 17.52 7.25
N VAL A 206 -3.08 17.07 7.27
CA VAL A 206 -2.62 15.90 8.02
C VAL A 206 -1.89 16.32 9.29
N TYR A 207 -0.93 17.25 9.19
CA TYR A 207 -0.07 17.65 10.32
C TYR A 207 -0.71 18.72 11.22
N GLY A 208 -1.77 19.40 10.78
CA GLY A 208 -2.42 20.49 11.51
C GLY A 208 -1.65 21.80 11.37
N SER A 209 -1.73 22.67 12.39
CA SER A 209 -1.04 23.96 12.39
C SER A 209 0.48 23.78 12.51
N ILE A 210 1.20 24.29 11.52
CA ILE A 210 2.66 24.32 11.41
C ILE A 210 3.11 25.78 11.47
N HIS A 211 3.98 26.10 12.43
CA HIS A 211 4.62 27.40 12.55
C HIS A 211 6.01 27.35 11.91
N PHE A 212 6.25 28.17 10.89
CA PHE A 212 7.58 28.44 10.35
C PHE A 212 8.10 29.74 10.98
N PRO A 213 9.06 29.69 11.91
CA PRO A 213 9.52 30.87 12.63
C PRO A 213 10.30 31.83 11.72
N SER A 214 10.24 33.12 12.04
CA SER A 214 11.20 34.11 11.53
C SER A 214 12.55 33.88 12.21
N ASP A 215 13.47 33.19 11.55
CA ASP A 215 14.83 32.97 12.05
C ASP A 215 15.75 34.18 11.75
N PRO A 216 16.30 34.88 12.78
CA PRO A 216 17.21 36.00 12.59
C PRO A 216 18.60 35.63 12.03
N LEU A 217 19.00 34.35 12.02
CA LEU A 217 20.35 33.89 11.66
C LEU A 217 20.41 32.73 10.65
N ARG A 218 19.32 32.51 9.92
CA ARG A 218 19.24 31.75 8.65
C ARG A 218 19.48 30.24 8.70
N HIS A 219 18.43 29.49 9.01
CA HIS A 219 18.23 28.15 8.44
C HIS A 219 16.92 28.03 7.65
N GLY A 220 17.02 27.63 6.37
CA GLY A 220 15.90 27.30 5.50
C GLY A 220 15.25 28.45 4.70
N THR A 221 15.54 29.70 5.05
CA THR A 221 14.86 30.91 4.55
C THR A 221 15.66 31.71 3.49
N GLU A 222 16.66 31.09 2.86
CA GLU A 222 17.42 31.73 1.78
C GLU A 222 16.56 31.96 0.52
N ASP A 223 16.79 33.10 -0.15
CA ASP A 223 16.20 33.48 -1.43
C ASP A 223 16.30 32.35 -2.48
N PRO A 224 15.21 31.59 -2.71
CA PRO A 224 15.29 30.34 -3.47
C PRO A 224 15.47 30.62 -4.96
N ILE A 225 16.27 29.79 -5.61
CA ILE A 225 16.44 29.82 -7.07
C ILE A 225 15.12 29.41 -7.74
N LEU A 226 14.64 30.25 -8.65
CA LEU A 226 13.45 30.07 -9.48
C LEU A 226 13.79 29.61 -10.90
N LEU A 227 14.80 30.23 -11.52
CA LEU A 227 15.41 29.78 -12.79
C LEU A 227 16.90 29.49 -12.58
N LYS A 228 17.35 28.37 -13.15
CA LYS A 228 18.77 27.97 -13.26
C LYS A 228 19.49 28.78 -14.34
N SER A 229 20.81 28.73 -14.38
CA SER A 229 21.65 29.42 -15.39
C SER A 229 21.36 29.06 -16.84
N ASN A 230 20.81 27.87 -17.11
CA ASN A 230 20.34 27.46 -18.44
C ASN A 230 18.89 27.91 -18.77
N LEU A 231 18.30 28.83 -17.99
CA LEU A 231 16.94 29.34 -18.12
C LEU A 231 15.83 28.26 -17.99
N TRP A 232 16.14 27.11 -17.40
CA TRP A 232 15.13 26.14 -16.95
C TRP A 232 14.64 26.48 -15.54
N PRO A 233 13.36 26.24 -15.22
CA PRO A 233 12.86 26.40 -13.86
C PRO A 233 13.51 25.42 -12.88
N THR A 234 13.47 25.80 -11.60
CA THR A 234 13.53 24.83 -10.51
C THR A 234 12.14 24.26 -10.23
N TYR A 235 12.10 23.14 -9.51
CA TYR A 235 10.87 22.56 -8.97
C TYR A 235 9.96 23.60 -8.29
N HIS A 236 10.54 24.55 -7.54
CA HIS A 236 9.77 25.55 -6.80
C HIS A 236 8.94 26.45 -7.71
N LEU A 237 9.54 26.97 -8.80
CA LEU A 237 8.83 27.82 -9.75
C LEU A 237 7.80 27.02 -10.54
N ALA A 238 8.22 25.90 -11.12
CA ALA A 238 7.35 25.11 -12.00
C ALA A 238 6.14 24.53 -11.24
N SER A 239 6.35 23.96 -10.05
CA SER A 239 5.25 23.39 -9.26
C SER A 239 4.21 24.43 -8.83
N VAL A 240 4.61 25.64 -8.43
CA VAL A 240 3.65 26.69 -7.99
C VAL A 240 2.90 27.30 -9.18
N VAL A 241 3.60 27.57 -10.29
CA VAL A 241 2.97 28.10 -11.51
C VAL A 241 1.98 27.08 -12.09
N ASP A 242 2.35 25.81 -12.17
CA ASP A 242 1.47 24.78 -12.72
C ASP A 242 0.34 24.39 -11.77
N ASP A 243 0.57 24.32 -10.46
CA ASP A 243 -0.53 24.05 -9.51
C ASP A 243 -1.59 25.17 -9.58
N HIS A 244 -1.18 26.44 -9.73
CA HIS A 244 -2.13 27.54 -9.95
C HIS A 244 -2.86 27.43 -11.30
N LEU A 245 -2.12 27.29 -12.41
CA LEU A 245 -2.70 27.33 -13.76
C LEU A 245 -3.47 26.06 -14.16
N MET A 246 -3.19 24.92 -13.53
CA MET A 246 -4.01 23.71 -13.65
C MET A 246 -5.21 23.72 -12.68
N GLY A 247 -5.40 24.80 -11.92
CA GLY A 247 -6.52 25.00 -11.00
C GLY A 247 -6.52 24.04 -9.81
N ILE A 248 -5.35 23.58 -9.35
CA ILE A 248 -5.23 22.62 -8.25
C ILE A 248 -5.79 23.23 -6.97
N THR A 249 -6.68 22.48 -6.30
CA THR A 249 -7.29 22.90 -5.04
C THR A 249 -6.66 22.21 -3.83
N HIS A 250 -6.15 20.98 -3.99
CA HIS A 250 -5.45 20.25 -2.91
C HIS A 250 -4.14 19.62 -3.42
N VAL A 251 -3.07 19.77 -2.63
CA VAL A 251 -1.74 19.21 -2.89
C VAL A 251 -1.44 18.13 -1.86
N LEU A 252 -1.65 16.87 -2.25
CA LEU A 252 -1.26 15.69 -1.48
C LEU A 252 0.12 15.20 -1.96
N ARG A 253 1.15 15.26 -1.09
CA ARG A 253 2.54 14.85 -1.41
C ARG A 253 3.28 14.32 -0.18
N GLY A 254 4.43 13.67 -0.35
CA GLY A 254 5.21 13.14 0.79
C GLY A 254 5.75 14.23 1.75
N GLU A 255 5.89 13.88 3.03
CA GLU A 255 6.40 14.77 4.10
C GLU A 255 7.82 15.29 3.85
N GLU A 256 8.60 14.66 2.98
CA GLU A 256 9.91 15.17 2.56
C GLU A 256 9.86 16.57 1.90
N TRP A 257 8.67 17.01 1.46
CA TRP A 257 8.42 18.33 0.90
C TRP A 257 7.97 19.39 1.92
N LEU A 258 7.73 19.03 3.19
CA LEU A 258 7.40 20.00 4.25
C LEU A 258 8.43 21.14 4.36
N PRO A 259 9.75 20.91 4.32
CA PRO A 259 10.75 22.00 4.34
C PRO A 259 10.70 22.94 3.12
N SER A 260 9.98 22.57 2.06
CA SER A 260 9.76 23.41 0.87
C SER A 260 8.42 24.18 0.92
N LEU A 261 7.53 23.86 1.85
CA LEU A 261 6.24 24.53 2.00
C LEU A 261 6.33 26.06 2.15
N PRO A 262 7.16 26.64 3.05
CA PRO A 262 7.25 28.10 3.18
C PRO A 262 7.73 28.77 1.88
N LYS A 263 8.69 28.16 1.18
CA LYS A 263 9.19 28.64 -0.13
C LYS A 263 8.08 28.71 -1.18
N HIS A 264 7.21 27.71 -1.22
CA HIS A 264 6.05 27.71 -2.11
C HIS A 264 5.02 28.77 -1.70
N LEU A 265 4.67 28.87 -0.41
CA LEU A 265 3.69 29.85 0.08
C LEU A 265 4.13 31.30 -0.15
N TRP A 266 5.42 31.61 0.03
CA TRP A 266 5.97 32.92 -0.34
C TRP A 266 5.91 33.18 -1.85
N LEU A 267 6.11 32.16 -2.68
CA LEU A 267 6.01 32.29 -4.13
C LEU A 267 4.56 32.49 -4.59
N TYR A 268 3.59 31.79 -3.99
CA TYR A 268 2.15 32.07 -4.16
C TYR A 268 1.83 33.54 -3.82
N GLN A 269 2.27 34.01 -2.64
CA GLN A 269 2.09 35.39 -2.20
C GLN A 269 2.74 36.40 -3.16
N ALA A 270 3.97 36.14 -3.61
CA ALA A 270 4.70 37.00 -4.52
C ALA A 270 4.00 37.11 -5.90
N LEU A 271 3.49 35.98 -6.42
CA LEU A 271 2.76 35.95 -7.70
C LEU A 271 1.34 36.53 -7.62
N GLY A 272 0.81 36.76 -6.41
CA GLY A 272 -0.58 37.17 -6.19
C GLY A 272 -1.58 36.01 -6.31
N PHE A 273 -1.11 34.78 -6.17
CA PHE A 273 -1.90 33.55 -6.33
C PHE A 273 -2.46 33.08 -4.97
N ARG A 274 -3.70 32.56 -4.98
CA ARG A 274 -4.23 31.82 -3.83
C ARG A 274 -3.56 30.43 -3.76
N PRO A 275 -2.96 30.04 -2.62
CA PRO A 275 -2.41 28.69 -2.47
C PRO A 275 -3.53 27.64 -2.38
N PRO A 276 -3.27 26.39 -2.84
CA PRO A 276 -4.12 25.25 -2.57
C PRO A 276 -4.04 24.84 -1.09
N GLU A 277 -4.94 23.95 -0.67
CA GLU A 277 -4.82 23.26 0.61
C GLU A 277 -3.69 22.21 0.52
N PHE A 278 -2.85 22.11 1.55
CA PHE A 278 -1.73 21.17 1.57
C PHE A 278 -2.01 20.01 2.53
N ALA A 279 -1.63 18.80 2.10
CA ALA A 279 -1.62 17.61 2.93
C ALA A 279 -0.33 16.85 2.70
N HIS A 280 0.52 16.80 3.72
CA HIS A 280 1.77 16.04 3.66
C HIS A 280 1.55 14.60 4.18
N LEU A 281 2.08 13.61 3.47
CA LEU A 281 1.88 12.18 3.74
C LEU A 281 3.13 11.59 4.41
N PRO A 282 3.03 10.95 5.59
CA PRO A 282 4.20 10.44 6.33
C PRO A 282 4.96 9.38 5.54
N LEU A 283 6.29 9.34 5.64
CA LEU A 283 7.11 8.41 4.85
C LEU A 283 6.79 6.93 5.16
N LEU A 284 6.84 6.10 4.12
CA LEU A 284 6.95 4.65 4.28
C LEU A 284 8.37 4.29 4.74
N VAL A 285 8.46 3.33 5.66
CA VAL A 285 9.72 2.81 6.17
C VAL A 285 9.80 1.30 6.01
N ASN A 286 11.02 0.80 6.01
CA ASN A 286 11.32 -0.62 6.14
C ASN A 286 10.91 -1.11 7.54
N ALA A 287 10.88 -2.43 7.74
CA ALA A 287 10.55 -3.03 9.05
C ALA A 287 11.54 -2.65 10.16
N ASP A 288 12.77 -2.25 9.83
CA ASP A 288 13.79 -1.73 10.74
C ASP A 288 13.66 -0.22 11.04
N GLY A 289 12.66 0.46 10.47
CA GLY A 289 12.43 1.90 10.61
C GLY A 289 13.30 2.79 9.71
N SER A 290 14.21 2.21 8.91
CA SER A 290 14.97 2.94 7.90
C SER A 290 14.05 3.42 6.76
N LYS A 291 14.41 4.53 6.11
CA LYS A 291 13.65 5.05 4.96
C LYS A 291 13.67 4.02 3.83
N LEU A 292 12.50 3.75 3.22
CA LEU A 292 12.43 2.98 1.96
C LEU A 292 13.41 3.61 0.96
N SER A 293 14.37 2.81 0.50
CA SER A 293 15.63 3.30 -0.04
C SER A 293 15.83 2.77 -1.44
N LYS A 294 15.99 3.69 -2.40
CA LYS A 294 16.28 3.39 -3.81
C LYS A 294 17.51 2.50 -4.03
N ARG A 295 18.34 2.27 -3.00
CA ARG A 295 19.54 1.40 -3.04
C ARG A 295 19.38 0.08 -2.26
N SER A 296 18.36 -0.05 -1.41
CA SER A 296 18.20 -1.18 -0.47
C SER A 296 17.26 -2.28 -1.01
N GLY A 297 17.15 -2.43 -2.32
CA GLY A 297 16.24 -3.41 -2.94
C GLY A 297 14.78 -2.97 -3.01
N ASP A 298 14.49 -1.65 -3.00
CA ASP A 298 13.14 -1.11 -3.25
C ASP A 298 12.54 -1.73 -4.51
N VAL A 299 11.58 -2.64 -4.30
CA VAL A 299 10.88 -3.38 -5.33
C VAL A 299 9.99 -2.38 -6.09
N ARG A 300 10.33 -2.16 -7.37
CA ARG A 300 9.49 -1.37 -8.30
C ARG A 300 8.09 -1.97 -8.34
N VAL A 301 7.06 -1.16 -8.59
CA VAL A 301 5.66 -1.66 -8.62
C VAL A 301 5.50 -2.79 -9.64
N GLU A 302 6.16 -2.67 -10.79
CA GLU A 302 6.28 -3.68 -11.84
C GLU A 302 6.82 -5.01 -11.29
N SER A 303 7.79 -4.99 -10.37
CA SER A 303 8.34 -6.20 -9.76
C SER A 303 7.39 -6.88 -8.74
N TYR A 304 6.29 -6.25 -8.33
CA TYR A 304 5.18 -6.93 -7.65
C TYR A 304 4.20 -7.54 -8.67
N ARG A 305 3.85 -6.81 -9.73
CA ARG A 305 3.07 -7.31 -10.88
C ARG A 305 3.69 -8.57 -11.48
N ASP A 306 4.99 -8.54 -11.73
CA ASP A 306 5.74 -9.61 -12.40
C ASP A 306 5.88 -10.86 -11.52
N LYS A 307 5.70 -10.72 -10.19
CA LYS A 307 5.54 -11.82 -9.24
C LYS A 307 4.12 -12.40 -9.19
N GLY A 308 3.12 -11.77 -9.82
CA GLY A 308 1.73 -12.19 -9.75
C GLY A 308 0.99 -11.71 -8.50
N ILE A 309 1.33 -10.52 -8.00
CA ILE A 309 0.47 -9.76 -7.08
C ILE A 309 -0.62 -9.05 -7.91
N GLU A 310 -1.86 -9.06 -7.42
CA GLU A 310 -2.97 -8.31 -8.02
C GLU A 310 -2.86 -6.81 -7.72
N ALA A 311 -3.25 -5.99 -8.70
CA ALA A 311 -3.26 -4.54 -8.60
C ALA A 311 -4.12 -4.05 -7.43
N GLU A 312 -5.30 -4.64 -7.30
CA GLU A 312 -6.29 -4.37 -6.26
C GLU A 312 -5.71 -4.66 -4.87
N ALA A 313 -4.96 -5.76 -4.73
CA ALA A 313 -4.28 -6.12 -3.49
C ALA A 313 -3.15 -5.15 -3.13
N LEU A 314 -2.34 -4.74 -4.11
CA LEU A 314 -1.22 -3.82 -3.87
C LEU A 314 -1.73 -2.42 -3.53
N CYS A 315 -2.77 -1.93 -4.22
CA CYS A 315 -3.45 -0.68 -3.90
C CYS A 315 -4.10 -0.72 -2.52
N ASN A 316 -4.81 -1.79 -2.16
CA ASN A 316 -5.34 -1.98 -0.81
C ASN A 316 -4.22 -1.98 0.25
N PHE A 317 -3.12 -2.67 -0.01
CA PHE A 317 -1.99 -2.78 0.92
C PHE A 317 -1.34 -1.43 1.20
N VAL A 318 -0.97 -0.67 0.16
CA VAL A 318 -0.43 0.69 0.36
C VAL A 318 -1.51 1.68 0.82
N GLY A 319 -2.79 1.39 0.55
CA GLY A 319 -3.96 2.11 1.06
C GLY A 319 -4.00 2.14 2.59
N LEU A 320 -3.77 1.00 3.24
CA LEU A 320 -3.73 0.89 4.71
C LEU A 320 -2.46 1.52 5.33
N MET A 321 -1.41 1.78 4.54
CA MET A 321 -0.15 2.34 5.02
C MET A 321 -0.20 3.86 5.24
N GLY A 322 -0.94 4.26 6.27
CA GLY A 322 -1.09 5.65 6.68
C GLY A 322 -2.54 6.13 6.71
N TYR A 323 -3.54 5.27 6.50
CA TYR A 323 -4.96 5.62 6.55
C TYR A 323 -5.73 4.60 7.40
N ASN A 324 -6.64 5.10 8.24
CA ASN A 324 -7.46 4.28 9.13
C ASN A 324 -8.85 4.01 8.51
N ASN A 325 -9.07 2.78 8.06
CA ASN A 325 -10.33 2.29 7.48
C ASN A 325 -11.46 2.02 8.50
N LEU A 326 -11.19 1.98 9.81
CA LEU A 326 -12.18 1.54 10.81
C LEU A 326 -13.45 2.38 10.79
N ARG A 327 -13.34 3.68 10.51
CA ARG A 327 -14.48 4.60 10.43
C ARG A 327 -15.42 4.32 9.26
N TYR A 328 -14.93 3.77 8.15
CA TYR A 328 -15.76 3.30 7.02
C TYR A 328 -16.63 2.06 7.38
N HIS A 329 -16.24 1.36 8.45
CA HIS A 329 -16.92 0.17 8.99
C HIS A 329 -17.78 0.47 10.23
N GLU A 330 -17.79 1.71 10.73
CA GLU A 330 -18.75 2.14 11.75
C GLU A 330 -20.18 2.04 11.21
N GLY A 331 -21.09 1.46 12.00
CA GLY A 331 -22.46 1.15 11.57
C GLY A 331 -22.63 -0.09 10.68
N LYS A 332 -21.55 -0.68 10.15
CA LYS A 332 -21.58 -1.95 9.38
C LYS A 332 -21.24 -3.19 10.21
N ARG A 333 -20.81 -3.01 11.46
CA ARG A 333 -20.58 -4.09 12.42
C ARG A 333 -21.89 -4.85 12.68
N ARG A 334 -22.03 -6.02 12.07
CA ARG A 334 -22.90 -7.08 12.61
C ARG A 334 -22.21 -7.67 13.83
N GLU A 335 -22.97 -8.12 14.82
CA GLU A 335 -22.44 -8.62 16.10
C GLU A 335 -21.75 -9.99 16.00
N GLU A 336 -21.80 -10.62 14.82
CA GLU A 336 -21.20 -11.93 14.55
C GLU A 336 -19.79 -11.80 13.94
N GLU A 337 -18.78 -12.15 14.75
CA GLU A 337 -17.41 -12.55 14.38
C GLU A 337 -16.79 -11.95 13.10
N VAL A 338 -16.67 -10.61 13.04
CA VAL A 338 -15.76 -10.01 12.06
C VAL A 338 -14.32 -10.12 12.56
N ASP A 339 -13.59 -11.13 12.04
CA ASP A 339 -12.12 -11.16 12.07
C ASP A 339 -11.60 -9.79 11.64
N GLY A 340 -10.85 -9.12 12.52
CA GLY A 340 -10.34 -7.77 12.26
C GLY A 340 -9.49 -7.69 11.00
N ALA A 341 -8.83 -8.78 10.61
CA ALA A 341 -8.08 -8.84 9.35
C ALA A 341 -8.97 -8.81 8.10
N GLY A 342 -10.26 -9.14 8.22
CA GLY A 342 -11.25 -9.06 7.14
C GLY A 342 -11.69 -7.63 6.82
N LEU A 343 -11.70 -6.71 7.81
CA LEU A 343 -12.00 -5.28 7.59
C LEU A 343 -10.96 -4.58 6.70
N ASP A 344 -9.77 -5.15 6.63
CA ASP A 344 -8.67 -4.66 5.81
C ASP A 344 -8.79 -5.03 4.33
N VAL A 345 -9.72 -5.93 3.96
CA VAL A 345 -9.99 -6.24 2.55
C VAL A 345 -10.99 -5.21 2.02
N LEU A 346 -10.49 -4.27 1.21
CA LEU A 346 -11.25 -3.17 0.62
C LEU A 346 -11.08 -3.17 -0.89
N THR A 347 -12.19 -3.19 -1.63
CA THR A 347 -12.17 -2.91 -3.07
C THR A 347 -11.87 -1.42 -3.35
N MET A 348 -11.45 -1.08 -4.57
CA MET A 348 -11.19 0.33 -4.94
C MET A 348 -12.42 1.22 -4.70
N GLY A 349 -13.61 0.73 -5.03
CA GLY A 349 -14.86 1.48 -4.80
C GLY A 349 -15.18 1.71 -3.32
N GLU A 350 -14.75 0.82 -2.42
CA GLU A 350 -14.89 0.99 -0.98
C GLU A 350 -13.83 1.91 -0.40
N MET A 351 -12.58 1.81 -0.88
CA MET A 351 -11.55 2.78 -0.55
C MET A 351 -11.99 4.20 -0.95
N VAL A 352 -12.54 4.41 -2.16
CA VAL A 352 -13.07 5.71 -2.58
C VAL A 352 -14.20 6.19 -1.67
N LYS A 353 -15.15 5.32 -1.31
CA LYS A 353 -16.27 5.69 -0.41
C LYS A 353 -15.85 5.98 1.03
N GLY A 354 -14.79 5.33 1.50
CA GLY A 354 -14.27 5.48 2.85
C GLY A 354 -13.19 6.56 3.01
N PHE A 355 -12.51 6.95 1.93
CA PHE A 355 -11.31 7.80 2.03
C PHE A 355 -11.66 9.22 2.49
N ARG A 356 -11.06 9.59 3.62
CA ARG A 356 -11.17 10.89 4.27
C ARG A 356 -9.79 11.33 4.72
N ILE A 357 -9.43 12.57 4.41
CA ILE A 357 -8.08 13.08 4.68
C ILE A 357 -7.80 13.17 6.19
N GLU A 358 -8.84 13.37 7.01
CA GLU A 358 -8.70 13.44 8.48
C GLU A 358 -8.40 12.07 9.12
N ASP A 359 -8.65 10.97 8.40
CA ASP A 359 -8.35 9.61 8.87
C ASP A 359 -6.95 9.13 8.40
N VAL A 360 -6.19 10.00 7.71
CA VAL A 360 -4.77 9.79 7.40
C VAL A 360 -3.94 10.03 8.66
N ASN A 361 -3.24 9.00 9.12
CA ASN A 361 -2.42 9.06 10.33
C ASN A 361 -1.04 9.68 10.05
N ARG A 362 -0.33 10.07 11.12
CA ARG A 362 1.01 10.68 11.08
C ARG A 362 2.13 9.67 11.36
N SER A 363 1.78 8.40 11.58
CA SER A 363 2.74 7.36 11.96
C SER A 363 3.44 6.84 10.71
N ARG A 364 4.74 6.59 10.80
CA ARG A 364 5.47 5.91 9.73
C ARG A 364 4.99 4.46 9.64
N ALA A 365 4.48 4.07 8.48
CA ALA A 365 4.01 2.72 8.23
C ALA A 365 5.17 1.83 7.77
N SER A 366 5.34 0.68 8.42
CA SER A 366 6.30 -0.36 8.02
C SER A 366 5.72 -1.27 6.94
N VAL A 367 6.57 -1.75 6.03
CA VAL A 367 6.18 -2.68 4.96
C VAL A 367 6.22 -4.13 5.47
N ASP A 368 5.05 -4.71 5.79
CA ASP A 368 4.90 -6.14 6.07
C ASP A 368 4.38 -6.92 4.85
N LEU A 369 5.24 -7.71 4.22
CA LEU A 369 4.86 -8.53 3.06
C LEU A 369 3.87 -9.64 3.42
N SER A 370 3.80 -10.07 4.68
CA SER A 370 2.84 -11.10 5.14
C SER A 370 1.41 -10.59 4.98
N LYS A 371 1.16 -9.33 5.37
CA LYS A 371 -0.12 -8.65 5.13
C LYS A 371 -0.42 -8.45 3.65
N LEU A 372 0.58 -8.14 2.81
CA LEU A 372 0.38 -8.07 1.35
C LEU A 372 -0.08 -9.42 0.79
N TYR A 373 0.56 -10.53 1.16
CA TYR A 373 0.17 -11.86 0.68
C TYR A 373 -1.22 -12.29 1.17
N TYR A 374 -1.58 -11.95 2.42
CA TYR A 374 -2.95 -12.11 2.91
C TYR A 374 -3.97 -11.36 2.04
N LEU A 375 -3.73 -10.07 1.77
CA LEU A 375 -4.61 -9.26 0.93
C LEU A 375 -4.66 -9.81 -0.50
N ASN A 376 -3.53 -10.26 -1.05
CA ASN A 376 -3.45 -10.83 -2.39
C ASN A 376 -4.31 -12.09 -2.55
N ALA A 377 -4.25 -13.03 -1.59
CA ALA A 377 -5.10 -14.21 -1.59
C ALA A 377 -6.60 -13.87 -1.48
N ARG A 378 -6.96 -12.82 -0.73
CA ARG A 378 -8.35 -12.36 -0.60
C ARG A 378 -8.86 -11.68 -1.88
N HIS A 379 -8.07 -10.77 -2.47
CA HIS A 379 -8.41 -10.10 -3.73
C HIS A 379 -8.47 -11.06 -4.92
N LEU A 380 -7.58 -12.05 -5.01
CA LEU A 380 -7.70 -13.15 -5.98
C LEU A 380 -9.03 -13.89 -5.82
N GLY A 381 -9.46 -14.15 -4.57
CA GLY A 381 -10.76 -14.77 -4.28
C GLY A 381 -11.95 -13.94 -4.77
N LEU A 382 -11.94 -12.62 -4.54
CA LEU A 382 -12.97 -11.69 -5.06
C LEU A 382 -12.98 -11.71 -6.60
N LYS A 383 -11.81 -11.58 -7.21
CA LYS A 383 -11.62 -11.50 -8.67
C LYS A 383 -12.04 -12.77 -9.40
N LEU A 384 -11.88 -13.95 -8.78
CA LEU A 384 -12.40 -15.23 -9.30
C LEU A 384 -13.93 -15.33 -9.22
N GLY A 385 -14.56 -14.62 -8.27
CA GLY A 385 -16.02 -14.52 -8.16
C GLY A 385 -16.64 -13.76 -9.34
N GLU A 386 -15.95 -12.74 -9.85
CA GLU A 386 -16.37 -11.94 -10.99
C GLU A 386 -16.07 -12.63 -12.33
N ALA A 387 -17.00 -12.55 -13.29
CA ALA A 387 -16.88 -13.24 -14.57
C ALA A 387 -15.66 -12.75 -15.40
N GLU A 388 -15.40 -11.44 -15.41
CA GLU A 388 -14.28 -10.87 -16.16
C GLU A 388 -12.96 -11.00 -15.40
N GLY A 389 -12.97 -10.78 -14.07
CA GLY A 389 -11.82 -11.04 -13.21
C GLY A 389 -11.31 -12.48 -13.31
N ARG A 390 -12.23 -13.46 -13.38
CA ARG A 390 -11.89 -14.88 -13.60
C ARG A 390 -11.14 -15.10 -14.91
N LYS A 391 -11.61 -14.55 -16.04
CA LYS A 391 -10.90 -14.65 -17.34
C LYS A 391 -9.50 -14.03 -17.27
N GLN A 392 -9.35 -12.89 -16.58
CA GLN A 392 -8.04 -12.25 -16.40
C GLN A 392 -7.08 -13.07 -15.53
N VAL A 393 -7.56 -13.74 -14.48
CA VAL A 393 -6.75 -14.64 -13.65
C VAL A 393 -6.36 -15.89 -14.45
N VAL A 394 -7.36 -16.55 -15.08
CA VAL A 394 -7.18 -17.77 -15.88
C VAL A 394 -6.18 -17.55 -17.03
N SER A 395 -6.34 -16.49 -17.81
CA SER A 395 -5.45 -16.20 -18.95
C SER A 395 -3.98 -15.98 -18.55
N ARG A 396 -3.73 -15.35 -17.39
CA ARG A 396 -2.37 -15.12 -16.86
C ARG A 396 -1.71 -16.36 -16.27
N ILE A 397 -2.48 -17.35 -15.81
CA ILE A 397 -1.93 -18.53 -15.11
C ILE A 397 -1.91 -19.81 -15.97
N ARG A 398 -2.80 -19.94 -16.96
CA ARG A 398 -2.97 -21.18 -17.76
C ARG A 398 -1.66 -21.70 -18.35
N GLY A 399 -0.87 -20.85 -19.01
CA GLY A 399 0.39 -21.26 -19.62
C GLY A 399 1.39 -21.86 -18.62
N ARG A 400 1.49 -21.28 -17.41
CA ARG A 400 2.36 -21.79 -16.34
C ARG A 400 1.86 -23.12 -15.76
N LEU A 401 0.54 -23.33 -15.72
CA LEU A 401 -0.04 -24.62 -15.30
C LEU A 401 0.17 -25.70 -16.37
N GLU A 402 0.00 -25.38 -17.65
CA GLU A 402 0.27 -26.30 -18.76
C GLU A 402 1.75 -26.70 -18.85
N GLU A 403 2.67 -25.78 -18.53
CA GLU A 403 4.11 -26.04 -18.44
C GLU A 403 4.47 -26.89 -17.22
N ALA A 404 3.90 -26.58 -16.05
CA ALA A 404 4.17 -27.31 -14.81
C ALA A 404 3.55 -28.71 -14.77
N PHE A 405 2.41 -28.91 -15.43
CA PHE A 405 1.65 -30.17 -15.47
C PHE A 405 1.24 -30.52 -16.92
N PRO A 406 2.18 -30.87 -17.81
CA PRO A 406 1.87 -31.30 -19.17
C PRO A 406 0.92 -32.51 -19.22
N GLU A 407 0.96 -33.37 -18.21
CA GLU A 407 0.03 -34.50 -18.03
C GLU A 407 -1.43 -34.07 -17.85
N ALA A 408 -1.66 -32.87 -17.32
CA ALA A 408 -2.99 -32.32 -17.04
C ALA A 408 -3.45 -31.29 -18.11
N LYS A 409 -2.66 -31.06 -19.17
CA LYS A 409 -2.89 -30.00 -20.16
C LYS A 409 -4.30 -29.96 -20.76
N GLN A 410 -4.95 -31.11 -20.94
CA GLN A 410 -6.34 -31.17 -21.43
C GLN A 410 -7.36 -30.62 -20.42
N ARG A 411 -7.13 -30.76 -19.10
CA ARG A 411 -7.98 -30.19 -18.04
C ARG A 411 -7.94 -28.67 -18.08
N PHE A 412 -6.77 -28.08 -18.30
CA PHE A 412 -6.58 -26.63 -18.37
C PHE A 412 -7.19 -25.94 -19.61
N LYS A 413 -7.88 -26.68 -20.49
CA LYS A 413 -8.74 -26.06 -21.52
C LYS A 413 -10.01 -25.48 -20.93
N ASP A 414 -10.49 -26.01 -19.81
CA ASP A 414 -11.64 -25.45 -19.08
C ASP A 414 -11.19 -24.32 -18.12
N ASP A 415 -11.76 -23.14 -18.33
CA ASP A 415 -11.56 -21.95 -17.48
C ASP A 415 -12.06 -22.16 -16.04
N ALA A 416 -13.11 -22.95 -15.85
CA ALA A 416 -13.65 -23.25 -14.52
C ALA A 416 -12.67 -24.12 -13.72
N GLU A 417 -12.03 -25.09 -14.37
CA GLU A 417 -11.00 -25.94 -13.78
C GLU A 417 -9.75 -25.13 -13.38
N VAL A 418 -9.25 -24.27 -14.28
CA VAL A 418 -8.11 -23.38 -13.97
C VAL A 418 -8.44 -22.44 -12.81
N ALA A 419 -9.66 -21.88 -12.78
CA ALA A 419 -10.14 -21.07 -11.66
C ALA A 419 -10.21 -21.87 -10.35
N LYS A 420 -10.67 -23.13 -10.40
CA LYS A 420 -10.75 -23.99 -9.20
C LYS A 420 -9.36 -24.33 -8.66
N VAL A 421 -8.37 -24.57 -9.50
CA VAL A 421 -6.96 -24.76 -9.07
C VAL A 421 -6.47 -23.56 -8.24
N VAL A 422 -6.64 -22.34 -8.75
CA VAL A 422 -6.24 -21.10 -8.04
C VAL A 422 -7.02 -20.94 -6.73
N GLU A 423 -8.30 -21.29 -6.69
CA GLU A 423 -9.09 -21.26 -5.45
C GLU A 423 -8.54 -22.25 -4.40
N LEU A 424 -8.23 -23.48 -4.81
CA LEU A 424 -7.74 -24.54 -3.92
C LEU A 424 -6.37 -24.19 -3.31
N THR A 425 -5.50 -23.52 -4.07
CA THR A 425 -4.15 -23.15 -3.62
C THR A 425 -4.06 -21.81 -2.90
N ARG A 426 -5.14 -21.02 -2.82
CA ARG A 426 -5.14 -19.67 -2.21
C ARG A 426 -4.65 -19.60 -0.75
N GLY A 427 -4.70 -20.72 -0.03
CA GLY A 427 -4.22 -20.84 1.35
C GLY A 427 -2.72 -21.17 1.50
N THR A 428 -2.02 -21.44 0.40
CA THR A 428 -0.59 -21.79 0.39
C THR A 428 0.25 -20.97 -0.59
N CYS A 429 -0.37 -20.33 -1.58
CA CYS A 429 0.28 -19.34 -2.45
C CYS A 429 0.42 -17.98 -1.78
N ALA A 430 1.56 -17.31 -1.98
CA ALA A 430 1.68 -15.87 -1.71
C ALA A 430 1.19 -15.03 -2.92
N THR A 431 1.43 -15.54 -4.12
CA THR A 431 1.16 -14.88 -5.41
C THR A 431 0.42 -15.80 -6.39
N LEU A 432 -0.15 -15.21 -7.46
CA LEU A 432 -0.75 -15.98 -8.54
C LEU A 432 0.27 -16.91 -9.23
N PHE A 433 1.55 -16.53 -9.28
CA PHE A 433 2.57 -17.33 -9.97
C PHE A 433 3.21 -18.42 -9.08
N ASP A 434 2.89 -18.48 -7.78
CA ASP A 434 3.19 -19.62 -6.91
C ASP A 434 2.18 -20.77 -7.04
N VAL A 435 1.07 -20.56 -7.75
CA VAL A 435 0.00 -21.56 -7.94
C VAL A 435 0.51 -22.90 -8.46
N PRO A 436 1.41 -22.98 -9.47
CA PRO A 436 1.90 -24.25 -9.97
C PRO A 436 2.62 -25.07 -8.88
N GLN A 437 3.42 -24.44 -8.03
CA GLN A 437 4.12 -25.13 -6.93
C GLN A 437 3.13 -25.63 -5.86
N SER A 438 2.14 -24.81 -5.49
CA SER A 438 1.10 -25.23 -4.53
C SER A 438 0.12 -26.25 -5.11
N ALA A 439 -0.03 -26.32 -6.43
CA ALA A 439 -0.94 -27.23 -7.11
C ALA A 439 -0.38 -28.64 -7.31
N ILE A 440 0.89 -28.91 -6.95
CA ILE A 440 1.51 -30.23 -7.12
C ILE A 440 0.64 -31.36 -6.56
N PRO A 441 0.07 -31.29 -5.33
CA PRO A 441 -0.79 -32.35 -4.81
C PRO A 441 -2.11 -32.55 -5.56
N LEU A 442 -2.56 -31.58 -6.36
CA LEU A 442 -3.80 -31.68 -7.15
C LEU A 442 -3.62 -32.58 -8.38
N PHE A 443 -2.39 -32.69 -8.90
CA PHE A 443 -2.10 -33.38 -10.16
C PHE A 443 -1.13 -34.55 -10.02
N ARG A 444 -0.31 -34.58 -8.97
CA ARG A 444 0.69 -35.63 -8.73
C ARG A 444 0.43 -36.32 -7.40
N ARG A 445 0.61 -37.65 -7.40
CA ARG A 445 0.56 -38.46 -6.18
C ARG A 445 1.83 -38.25 -5.36
N PRO A 446 1.75 -38.28 -4.02
CA PRO A 446 2.91 -38.51 -3.17
C PRO A 446 3.71 -39.73 -3.60
N SER A 447 5.04 -39.61 -3.63
CA SER A 447 5.93 -40.76 -3.83
C SER A 447 6.33 -41.33 -2.46
N TRP A 448 5.97 -42.58 -2.21
CA TRP A 448 6.28 -43.27 -0.95
C TRP A 448 7.33 -44.37 -1.09
N THR A 449 7.43 -44.99 -2.27
CA THR A 449 8.26 -46.19 -2.52
C THR A 449 9.27 -45.95 -3.64
N PRO A 450 10.50 -46.53 -3.57
CA PRO A 450 11.01 -47.37 -2.47
C PRO A 450 11.26 -46.57 -1.18
N HIS A 451 11.56 -45.27 -1.31
CA HIS A 451 11.68 -44.33 -0.19
C HIS A 451 11.01 -43.00 -0.52
N PRO A 452 10.34 -42.35 0.45
CA PRO A 452 9.79 -41.00 0.26
C PRO A 452 10.90 -39.94 0.19
N PRO A 453 10.61 -38.74 -0.37
CA PRO A 453 11.54 -37.62 -0.34
C PRO A 453 12.01 -37.27 1.09
N PRO A 454 13.27 -36.82 1.28
CA PRO A 454 13.81 -36.52 2.62
C PRO A 454 12.95 -35.55 3.44
N ASP A 455 12.43 -34.50 2.82
CA ASP A 455 11.57 -33.51 3.47
C ASP A 455 10.22 -34.10 3.91
N THR A 456 9.64 -34.98 3.08
CA THR A 456 8.40 -35.70 3.39
C THR A 456 8.59 -36.65 4.56
N LEU A 457 9.70 -37.41 4.59
CA LEU A 457 10.04 -38.29 5.72
C LEU A 457 10.33 -37.50 6.99
N SER A 458 11.05 -36.38 6.87
CA SER A 458 11.32 -35.46 7.98
C SER A 458 10.02 -34.90 8.57
N LEU A 459 9.07 -34.46 7.73
CA LEU A 459 7.76 -33.98 8.17
C LEU A 459 6.97 -35.05 8.93
N PHE A 460 6.99 -36.30 8.45
CA PHE A 460 6.35 -37.43 9.14
C PHE A 460 6.95 -37.67 10.52
N ARG A 461 8.28 -37.78 10.60
CA ARG A 461 9.02 -38.07 11.85
C ARG A 461 8.88 -36.95 12.89
N HIS A 462 9.00 -35.69 12.50
CA HIS A 462 8.98 -34.57 13.45
C HIS A 462 7.56 -34.16 13.88
N SER A 463 6.53 -34.36 13.04
CA SER A 463 5.17 -33.94 13.37
C SER A 463 4.40 -35.04 14.12
N LYS A 464 4.40 -34.94 15.46
CA LYS A 464 3.54 -35.80 16.33
C LYS A 464 2.08 -35.79 15.91
N LEU A 465 1.58 -34.66 15.39
CA LEU A 465 0.22 -34.52 14.92
C LEU A 465 -0.08 -35.41 13.69
N ILE A 466 0.94 -35.70 12.87
CA ILE A 466 0.84 -36.59 11.71
C ILE A 466 1.04 -38.06 12.13
N HIS A 467 2.14 -38.42 12.79
CA HIS A 467 2.46 -39.85 12.98
C HIS A 467 1.65 -40.55 14.09
N THR A 468 1.26 -39.86 15.17
CA THR A 468 0.73 -40.53 16.39
C THR A 468 -0.56 -41.33 16.16
N HIS A 469 -1.37 -40.95 15.17
CA HIS A 469 -2.61 -41.65 14.83
C HIS A 469 -2.65 -42.11 13.37
N PHE A 470 -1.53 -42.10 12.65
CA PHE A 470 -1.49 -42.19 11.19
C PHE A 470 -2.25 -43.41 10.64
N THR A 471 -1.74 -44.62 10.91
CA THR A 471 -2.32 -45.87 10.42
C THR A 471 -3.79 -46.02 10.81
N ARG A 472 -4.15 -45.71 12.07
CA ARG A 472 -5.54 -45.81 12.55
C ARG A 472 -6.46 -44.83 11.80
N ALA A 473 -6.05 -43.57 11.67
CA ALA A 473 -6.82 -42.54 10.99
C ALA A 473 -7.02 -42.84 9.51
N LEU A 474 -5.97 -43.29 8.82
CA LEU A 474 -6.03 -43.68 7.41
C LEU A 474 -6.90 -44.92 7.20
N SER A 475 -6.73 -45.98 7.99
CA SER A 475 -7.53 -47.21 7.82
C SER A 475 -9.02 -46.97 8.06
N THR A 476 -9.40 -46.22 9.10
CA THR A 476 -10.81 -45.85 9.31
C THR A 476 -11.33 -44.95 8.19
N ALA A 477 -10.55 -43.94 7.75
CA ALA A 477 -10.98 -43.09 6.63
C ALA A 477 -11.14 -43.86 5.33
N HIS A 478 -10.20 -44.76 4.99
CA HIS A 478 -10.27 -45.61 3.81
C HIS A 478 -11.51 -46.50 3.86
N GLN A 479 -11.86 -47.09 5.01
CA GLN A 479 -13.07 -47.88 5.19
C GLN A 479 -14.34 -47.04 4.94
N GLU A 480 -14.48 -45.90 5.61
CA GLU A 480 -15.67 -45.03 5.51
C GLU A 480 -15.81 -44.45 4.08
N PHE A 481 -14.72 -44.02 3.45
CA PHE A 481 -14.75 -43.54 2.06
C PHE A 481 -14.99 -44.66 1.05
N SER A 482 -14.51 -45.88 1.29
CA SER A 482 -14.80 -47.04 0.42
C SER A 482 -16.28 -47.38 0.44
N ALA A 483 -16.94 -47.24 1.59
CA ALA A 483 -18.37 -47.46 1.77
C ALA A 483 -19.26 -46.39 1.09
N LEU A 484 -18.72 -45.22 0.72
CA LEU A 484 -19.45 -44.25 -0.10
C LEU A 484 -19.53 -44.74 -1.56
N PRO A 485 -20.73 -44.88 -2.14
CA PRO A 485 -20.89 -45.19 -3.55
C PRO A 485 -20.47 -43.99 -4.42
N PRO A 486 -20.01 -44.21 -5.68
CA PRO A 486 -19.57 -43.12 -6.56
C PRO A 486 -20.60 -42.01 -6.76
N SER A 487 -21.90 -42.34 -6.81
CA SER A 487 -23.01 -41.39 -6.90
C SER A 487 -23.08 -40.39 -5.74
N ASN A 488 -22.49 -40.73 -4.59
CA ASN A 488 -22.52 -39.95 -3.37
C ASN A 488 -21.14 -39.34 -3.06
N TRP A 489 -20.20 -39.31 -4.01
CA TRP A 489 -18.91 -38.61 -3.86
C TRP A 489 -19.09 -37.09 -4.01
N THR A 490 -19.82 -36.50 -3.06
CA THR A 490 -20.13 -35.07 -3.01
C THR A 490 -19.34 -34.39 -1.89
N HIS A 491 -19.18 -33.07 -1.99
CA HIS A 491 -18.53 -32.26 -0.94
C HIS A 491 -19.08 -32.58 0.46
N ASP A 492 -20.40 -32.64 0.60
CA ASP A 492 -21.07 -32.79 1.89
C ASP A 492 -20.94 -34.22 2.45
N SER A 493 -21.01 -35.24 1.59
CA SER A 493 -20.75 -36.63 2.01
C SER A 493 -19.30 -36.83 2.45
N ILE A 494 -18.34 -36.25 1.71
CA ILE A 494 -16.92 -36.28 2.05
C ILE A 494 -16.68 -35.54 3.39
N HIS A 495 -17.26 -34.35 3.56
CA HIS A 495 -17.16 -33.58 4.80
C HIS A 495 -17.80 -34.32 5.98
N ALA A 496 -18.94 -34.99 5.78
CA ALA A 496 -19.60 -35.80 6.81
C ALA A 496 -18.73 -36.97 7.29
N VAL A 497 -18.06 -37.68 6.38
CA VAL A 497 -17.06 -38.71 6.73
C VAL A 497 -15.93 -38.08 7.55
N ILE A 498 -15.27 -37.03 7.05
CA ILE A 498 -14.15 -36.37 7.75
C ILE A 498 -14.56 -35.87 9.14
N ALA A 499 -15.78 -35.36 9.30
CA ALA A 499 -16.33 -34.89 10.57
C ALA A 499 -16.65 -36.04 11.56
N SER A 500 -16.95 -37.25 11.08
CA SER A 500 -17.27 -38.41 11.92
C SER A 500 -16.03 -39.10 12.50
N LEU A 501 -14.90 -39.09 11.77
CA LEU A 501 -13.67 -39.83 12.11
C LEU A 501 -13.15 -39.62 13.56
N PRO A 502 -13.10 -38.40 14.14
CA PRO A 502 -12.63 -38.21 15.52
C PRO A 502 -13.50 -38.96 16.54
N ARG A 503 -14.81 -39.11 16.28
CA ARG A 503 -15.73 -39.89 17.12
C ARG A 503 -15.48 -41.39 16.96
N LEU A 504 -15.37 -41.87 15.72
CA LEU A 504 -15.13 -43.28 15.42
C LEU A 504 -13.83 -43.79 16.09
N LEU A 505 -12.74 -43.03 15.95
CA LEU A 505 -11.43 -43.41 16.51
C LEU A 505 -11.36 -43.28 18.04
N SER A 506 -12.12 -42.35 18.64
CA SER A 506 -12.27 -42.27 20.10
C SER A 506 -13.03 -43.49 20.65
N ASN A 507 -14.06 -43.96 19.95
CA ASN A 507 -14.87 -45.13 20.35
C ASN A 507 -14.13 -46.46 20.12
N ALA A 508 -13.38 -46.59 19.02
CA ALA A 508 -12.57 -47.78 18.70
C ALA A 508 -11.34 -47.98 19.61
N SER A 509 -11.19 -47.15 20.65
CA SER A 509 -10.15 -47.28 21.68
C SER A 509 -10.66 -47.93 22.97
N ILE A 510 -11.91 -48.45 22.97
CA ILE A 510 -12.58 -49.06 24.12
C ILE A 510 -12.70 -50.57 23.87
N PRO A 511 -12.13 -51.45 24.74
CA PRO A 511 -12.42 -52.88 24.69
C PRO A 511 -13.90 -53.14 24.98
N PRO A 512 -14.56 -54.11 24.30
CA PRO A 512 -16.02 -54.27 24.35
C PRO A 512 -16.62 -54.57 25.74
N ASN A 513 -15.81 -54.88 26.75
CA ASN A 513 -16.24 -55.23 28.11
C ASN A 513 -15.88 -54.21 29.22
N ASP A 514 -15.31 -53.05 28.91
CA ASP A 514 -14.98 -52.03 29.93
C ASP A 514 -15.61 -50.67 29.65
N SER A 515 -16.76 -50.41 30.30
CA SER A 515 -17.49 -49.14 30.23
C SER A 515 -16.87 -48.01 31.06
N ASN A 516 -15.84 -48.30 31.87
CA ASN A 516 -15.17 -47.34 32.77
C ASN A 516 -13.78 -46.90 32.26
N ALA A 517 -13.30 -47.45 31.15
CA ALA A 517 -12.04 -47.02 30.53
C ALA A 517 -12.03 -45.51 30.21
N PRO A 518 -10.95 -44.77 30.50
CA PRO A 518 -10.90 -43.33 30.29
C PRO A 518 -11.02 -42.97 28.80
N LYS A 519 -12.07 -42.22 28.45
CA LYS A 519 -12.36 -41.79 27.07
C LYS A 519 -11.29 -40.83 26.54
N THR A 520 -10.26 -41.37 25.88
CA THR A 520 -9.21 -40.58 25.22
C THR A 520 -9.78 -39.89 23.98
N LYS A 521 -10.34 -38.69 24.17
CA LYS A 521 -10.99 -37.89 23.12
C LYS A 521 -9.97 -37.39 22.09
N ILE A 522 -9.99 -37.95 20.89
CA ILE A 522 -9.10 -37.54 19.81
C ILE A 522 -9.57 -36.19 19.23
N LYS A 523 -8.65 -35.23 19.12
CA LYS A 523 -8.92 -33.88 18.59
C LYS A 523 -8.97 -33.91 17.06
N LYS A 524 -9.85 -33.10 16.43
CA LYS A 524 -10.00 -33.00 14.96
C LYS A 524 -8.66 -32.85 14.23
N ALA A 525 -7.77 -31.98 14.72
CA ALA A 525 -6.45 -31.75 14.13
C ALA A 525 -5.57 -33.02 14.01
N ALA A 526 -5.68 -33.94 14.97
CA ALA A 526 -4.93 -35.21 14.98
C ALA A 526 -5.51 -36.28 14.03
N ILE A 527 -6.59 -35.95 13.30
CA ILE A 527 -7.14 -36.72 12.17
C ILE A 527 -6.88 -36.00 10.85
N LEU A 528 -7.05 -34.67 10.81
CA LEU A 528 -6.85 -33.89 9.58
C LEU A 528 -5.39 -33.88 9.12
N ALA A 529 -4.41 -33.79 10.03
CA ALA A 529 -3.01 -33.78 9.64
C ALA A 529 -2.52 -35.12 9.04
N PRO A 530 -2.84 -36.31 9.61
CA PRO A 530 -2.59 -37.59 8.96
C PRO A 530 -3.18 -37.69 7.55
N LEU A 531 -4.48 -37.38 7.39
CA LEU A 531 -5.16 -37.50 6.10
C LEU A 531 -4.59 -36.55 5.05
N ARG A 532 -4.25 -35.32 5.46
CA ARG A 532 -3.58 -34.36 4.58
C ARG A 532 -2.23 -34.88 4.13
N PHE A 533 -1.39 -35.33 5.06
CA PHE A 533 -0.08 -35.89 4.73
C PHE A 533 -0.21 -37.08 3.77
N ALA A 534 -1.16 -38.00 3.99
CA ALA A 534 -1.40 -39.16 3.13
C ALA A 534 -1.84 -38.79 1.71
N ILE A 535 -2.70 -37.78 1.55
CA ILE A 535 -3.20 -37.36 0.23
C ILE A 535 -2.22 -36.42 -0.50
N SER A 536 -1.41 -35.63 0.22
CA SER A 536 -0.66 -34.52 -0.37
C SER A 536 0.82 -34.45 -0.05
N ALA A 537 1.36 -35.29 0.84
CA ALA A 537 2.72 -35.18 1.41
C ALA A 537 3.08 -33.81 2.02
N CYS A 538 2.08 -32.98 2.33
CA CYS A 538 2.27 -31.62 2.83
C CYS A 538 1.57 -31.40 4.18
N GLU A 539 2.09 -30.47 4.97
CA GLU A 539 1.47 -30.05 6.24
C GLU A 539 0.24 -29.15 6.02
N ARG A 540 0.25 -28.35 4.95
CA ARG A 540 -0.76 -27.35 4.60
C ARG A 540 -1.19 -27.50 3.14
N GLY A 541 -2.36 -26.98 2.78
CA GLY A 541 -2.95 -27.11 1.45
C GLY A 541 -4.45 -26.81 1.46
N ALA A 542 -5.12 -27.06 0.32
CA ALA A 542 -6.56 -26.92 0.14
C ALA A 542 -7.39 -27.58 1.27
N PRO A 543 -8.61 -27.10 1.59
CA PRO A 543 -9.48 -27.79 2.54
C PRO A 543 -9.65 -29.26 2.15
N LEU A 544 -9.66 -30.18 3.12
CA LEU A 544 -9.61 -31.62 2.78
C LEU A 544 -10.81 -32.07 1.95
N ALA A 545 -12.02 -31.63 2.27
CA ALA A 545 -13.22 -32.01 1.51
C ALA A 545 -13.14 -31.57 0.03
N ASP A 546 -12.70 -30.33 -0.22
CA ASP A 546 -12.42 -29.84 -1.56
C ASP A 546 -11.32 -30.65 -2.28
N LEU A 547 -10.25 -31.04 -1.58
CA LEU A 547 -9.15 -31.83 -2.14
C LEU A 547 -9.61 -33.24 -2.54
N PHE A 548 -10.32 -33.94 -1.66
CA PHE A 548 -10.93 -35.25 -1.92
C PHE A 548 -11.96 -35.17 -3.08
N LEU A 549 -12.70 -34.07 -3.19
CA LEU A 549 -13.63 -33.85 -4.29
C LEU A 549 -12.89 -33.62 -5.62
N PHE A 550 -11.85 -32.78 -5.63
CA PHE A 550 -11.07 -32.45 -6.83
C PHE A 550 -10.29 -33.64 -7.39
N LEU A 551 -9.77 -34.50 -6.52
CA LEU A 551 -9.09 -35.75 -6.91
C LEU A 551 -10.07 -36.82 -7.40
N GLY A 552 -11.30 -36.79 -6.92
CA GLY A 552 -12.28 -37.86 -7.15
C GLY A 552 -12.05 -39.07 -6.24
N ARG A 553 -13.03 -39.99 -6.24
CA ARG A 553 -13.11 -41.11 -5.30
C ARG A 553 -11.90 -42.05 -5.38
N ASP A 554 -11.60 -42.55 -6.58
CA ASP A 554 -10.70 -43.69 -6.71
C ASP A 554 -9.24 -43.27 -6.52
N GLU A 555 -8.83 -42.13 -7.07
CA GLU A 555 -7.55 -41.47 -6.80
C GLU A 555 -7.35 -41.18 -5.30
N SER A 556 -8.41 -40.76 -4.61
CA SER A 556 -8.37 -40.49 -3.17
C SER A 556 -8.15 -41.77 -2.35
N LEU A 557 -8.89 -42.84 -2.66
CA LEU A 557 -8.73 -44.13 -1.99
C LEU A 557 -7.35 -44.74 -2.25
N GLU A 558 -6.88 -44.68 -3.50
CA GLU A 558 -5.57 -45.21 -3.87
C GLU A 558 -4.42 -44.48 -3.15
N ARG A 559 -4.50 -43.15 -2.99
CA ARG A 559 -3.53 -42.40 -2.18
C ARG A 559 -3.54 -42.78 -0.69
N LEU A 560 -4.73 -42.98 -0.10
CA LEU A 560 -4.84 -43.45 1.27
C LEU A 560 -4.25 -44.86 1.43
N ARG A 561 -4.50 -45.76 0.47
CA ARG A 561 -3.96 -47.13 0.49
C ARG A 561 -2.44 -47.13 0.31
N ALA A 562 -1.91 -46.41 -0.67
CA ALA A 562 -0.46 -46.32 -0.91
C ALA A 562 0.31 -45.74 0.30
N ALA A 563 -0.29 -44.82 1.05
CA ALA A 563 0.30 -44.32 2.30
C ALA A 563 0.25 -45.33 3.46
N LEU A 564 -0.74 -46.24 3.49
CA LEU A 564 -0.77 -47.38 4.42
C LEU A 564 0.27 -48.44 4.02
N ASP A 565 0.31 -48.83 2.75
CA ASP A 565 1.27 -49.79 2.19
C ASP A 565 2.72 -49.37 2.48
N ALA A 566 3.01 -48.07 2.41
CA ALA A 566 4.34 -47.51 2.71
C ALA A 566 4.74 -47.62 4.20
N VAL A 567 3.77 -47.64 5.12
CA VAL A 567 4.05 -47.93 6.54
C VAL A 567 4.24 -49.43 6.74
N GLU A 568 3.41 -50.26 6.11
CA GLU A 568 3.52 -51.73 6.12
C GLU A 568 4.88 -52.21 5.54
N ALA A 569 5.39 -51.53 4.51
CA ALA A 569 6.69 -51.79 3.88
C ALA A 569 7.89 -51.14 4.60
N GLY A 570 7.68 -50.35 5.65
CA GLY A 570 8.74 -49.65 6.40
C GLY A 570 9.32 -48.40 5.70
N SER A 571 8.85 -48.04 4.51
CA SER A 571 9.27 -46.81 3.80
C SER A 571 8.86 -45.53 4.53
N LEU A 572 7.75 -45.55 5.28
CA LEU A 572 7.34 -44.50 6.24
C LEU A 572 7.54 -44.99 7.68
N SER A 573 8.77 -44.90 8.18
CA SER A 573 9.13 -45.24 9.56
C SER A 573 9.50 -44.01 10.42
N LEU A 574 9.34 -44.17 11.73
CA LEU A 574 9.87 -43.23 12.74
C LEU A 574 11.38 -43.44 12.99
N ASP A 575 11.86 -44.65 12.78
CA ASP A 575 13.28 -45.05 12.84
C ASP A 575 14.01 -44.64 11.54
#